data_AF-A0A835XAU9-F1
#
_entry.id   AF-A0A835XAU9-F1
#
_cell.length_a   1.000
_cell.length_b   1.000
_cell.length_c   1.000
_cell.angle_alpha   90.00
_cell.angle_beta   90.00
_cell.angle_gamma   90.00
#
_symmetry.space_group_name_H-M   'P 1'
#
loop_
_entity.id
_entity.type
_entity.pdbx_description
1 polymer ?
#
loop_
_entity_poly.entity_id
_entity_poly.type
_entity_poly.pdbx_seq_one_letter_code
_entity_poly.pdbx_strand_id
1 'polypeptide(L)'
;MTLTEKEEGIYIDDTISVNEFDAIIFDCDGVLIDVTNSYDNAIIKTTDFVLKNFANVFNATLITRQIIDAFKKTGGFNDEVD
;
A
#
# COMPACT_ATOMS: atom_id res chain seq x y z
N MET A 1 -20.78 -9.33 14.57
CA MET A 1 -20.11 -8.26 15.33
C MET A 1 -20.70 -6.96 14.82
N THR A 2 -21.42 -6.22 15.65
CA THR A 2 -22.02 -4.94 15.25
C THR A 2 -21.19 -3.86 15.90
N LEU A 3 -20.51 -3.06 15.08
CA LEU A 3 -19.73 -1.93 15.57
C LEU A 3 -20.64 -0.74 15.85
N THR A 4 -20.41 -0.06 16.96
CA THR A 4 -21.14 1.15 17.34
C THR A 4 -20.23 2.36 17.18
N GLU A 5 -20.68 3.39 16.46
CA GLU A 5 -19.95 4.65 16.35
C GLU A 5 -20.04 5.41 17.69
N LYS A 6 -18.90 5.74 18.29
CA LYS A 6 -18.83 6.49 19.56
C LYS A 6 -18.40 7.93 19.36
N GLU A 7 -17.53 8.15 18.37
CA GLU A 7 -17.07 9.46 17.90
C GLU A 7 -16.91 9.39 16.37
N GLU A 8 -16.80 10.53 15.70
CA GLU A 8 -16.68 10.59 14.24
C GLU A 8 -15.51 9.74 13.74
N GLY A 9 -15.81 8.69 12.96
CA GLY A 9 -14.81 7.77 12.43
C GLY A 9 -14.25 6.77 13.45
N ILE A 10 -14.73 6.76 14.70
CA ILE A 10 -14.33 5.80 15.73
C ILE A 10 -15.47 4.84 16.03
N TYR A 11 -15.25 3.57 15.66
CA TYR A 11 -16.20 2.49 15.81
C TYR A 11 -15.70 1.49 16.88
N ILE A 12 -16.54 1.17 17.85
CA ILE A 12 -16.20 0.27 18.96
C ILE A 12 -17.06 -0.99 18.90
N ASP A 13 -16.42 -2.14 19.06
CA ASP A 13 -17.10 -3.37 19.45
C ASP A 13 -17.29 -3.35 20.98
N ASP A 14 -18.53 -3.11 21.42
CA ASP A 14 -18.88 -3.01 22.85
C ASP A 14 -18.71 -4.34 23.62
N THR A 15 -18.35 -5.44 22.94
CA THR A 15 -17.95 -6.70 23.60
C THR A 15 -16.52 -6.68 24.14
N ILE A 16 -15.70 -5.68 23.75
CA ILE A 16 -14.30 -5.56 24.15
C ILE A 16 -14.16 -4.42 25.16
N SER A 17 -13.50 -4.70 26.29
CA SER A 17 -13.14 -3.70 27.29
C SER A 17 -11.74 -3.16 27.04
N VAL A 18 -11.63 -1.87 26.72
CA VAL A 18 -10.34 -1.21 26.40
C VAL A 18 -9.40 -1.15 27.63
N ASN A 19 -9.95 -1.28 28.84
CA ASN A 19 -9.18 -1.25 30.10
C ASN A 19 -8.39 -2.55 30.36
N GLU A 20 -8.52 -3.57 29.50
CA GLU A 20 -7.86 -4.88 29.66
C GLU A 20 -6.53 -5.00 28.91
N PHE A 21 -6.11 -3.96 28.18
CA PHE A 21 -4.89 -3.99 27.36
C PHE A 21 -3.71 -3.29 28.04
N ASP A 22 -2.58 -3.99 28.16
CA ASP A 22 -1.33 -3.43 28.68
C ASP A 22 -0.52 -2.64 27.64
N ALA A 23 -0.77 -2.90 26.35
CA ALA A 23 -0.08 -2.26 25.24
C ALA A 23 -0.92 -2.23 23.97
N ILE A 24 -0.64 -1.25 23.11
CA ILE A 24 -1.18 -1.14 21.76
C ILE A 24 0.02 -1.10 20.80
N ILE A 25 -0.04 -1.93 19.76
CA ILE A 25 0.99 -1.98 18.72
C ILE A 25 0.36 -1.52 17.42
N PHE A 26 0.98 -0.53 16.79
CA PHE A 26 0.57 -0.03 15.49
C PHE A 26 1.53 -0.55 14.42
N ASP A 27 0.96 -0.94 13.28
CA ASP A 27 1.75 -1.06 12.06
C ASP A 27 2.16 0.33 11.55
N CYS A 28 3.17 0.41 10.69
CA CYS A 28 3.62 1.65 10.09
C CYS A 28 2.85 1.97 8.82
N ASP A 29 3.00 1.13 7.80
CA ASP A 29 2.55 1.41 6.44
C ASP A 29 1.04 1.18 6.30
N GLY A 30 0.30 2.21 5.89
CA GLY A 30 -1.16 2.14 5.79
C GLY A 30 -1.89 2.27 7.13
N VAL A 31 -1.16 2.48 8.23
CA VAL A 31 -1.73 2.77 9.57
C VAL A 31 -1.21 4.10 10.11
N LEU A 32 0.10 4.23 10.34
CA LEU A 32 0.72 5.48 10.80
C LEU A 32 1.21 6.36 9.65
N ILE A 33 1.54 5.75 8.51
CA ILE A 33 2.09 6.41 7.32
C ILE A 33 1.17 6.18 6.13
N ASP A 34 0.80 7.26 5.43
CA ASP A 34 0.10 7.16 4.16
C ASP A 34 1.05 6.71 3.04
N VAL A 35 0.89 5.45 2.64
CA VAL A 35 1.66 4.80 1.57
C VAL A 35 0.87 4.64 0.27
N THR A 36 -0.32 5.24 0.17
CA THR A 36 -1.27 5.05 -0.94
C THR A 36 -0.60 5.22 -2.31
N ASN A 37 0.33 6.17 -2.41
CA ASN A 37 1.00 6.51 -3.66
C ASN A 37 2.48 6.09 -3.71
N SER A 38 3.11 5.71 -2.59
CA SER A 38 4.57 5.55 -2.55
C SER A 38 5.05 4.34 -3.34
N TYR A 39 4.40 3.19 -3.15
CA TYR A 39 4.76 1.92 -3.80
C TYR A 39 4.67 2.00 -5.33
N ASP A 40 3.54 2.49 -5.87
CA ASP A 40 3.39 2.63 -7.33
C ASP A 40 4.39 3.62 -7.91
N ASN A 41 4.60 4.74 -7.24
CA ASN A 41 5.54 5.75 -7.71
C ASN A 41 6.98 5.22 -7.70
N ALA A 42 7.34 4.37 -6.74
CA ALA A 42 8.64 3.73 -6.71
C ALA A 42 8.82 2.82 -7.93
N ILE A 43 7.84 1.96 -8.23
CA ILE A 43 7.87 1.08 -9.41
C ILE A 43 7.96 1.92 -10.70
N ILE A 44 7.08 2.92 -10.85
CA ILE A 44 7.01 3.74 -12.07
C ILE A 44 8.32 4.48 -12.32
N LYS A 45 8.83 5.20 -11.31
CA LYS A 45 10.05 6.01 -11.46
C LYS A 45 11.28 5.15 -11.67
N THR A 46 11.39 4.04 -10.95
CA THR A 46 12.54 3.14 -11.07
C THR A 46 12.56 2.45 -12.42
N THR A 47 11.41 1.92 -12.86
CA THR A 47 11.29 1.29 -14.18
C THR A 47 11.60 2.28 -15.30
N ASP A 48 11.05 3.50 -15.24
CA ASP A 48 11.33 4.55 -16.22
C ASP A 48 12.82 4.92 -16.26
N PHE A 49 13.44 5.07 -15.09
CA PHE A 49 14.87 5.34 -14.98
C PHE A 49 15.70 4.21 -15.59
N VAL A 50 15.39 2.94 -15.28
CA VAL A 50 16.13 1.79 -15.78
C VAL A 50 16.01 1.67 -17.31
N LEU A 51 14.79 1.78 -17.84
CA LEU A 51 14.53 1.68 -19.28
C LEU A 51 15.27 2.76 -20.07
N LYS A 52 15.27 4.00 -19.59
CA LYS A 52 15.95 5.11 -20.26
C LYS A 52 17.47 5.00 -20.20
N ASN A 53 18.02 4.75 -19.01
CA ASN A 53 19.46 4.89 -18.78
C ASN A 53 20.26 3.62 -19.05
N PHE A 54 19.65 2.44 -18.90
CA PHE A 54 20.34 1.16 -19.06
C PHE A 54 19.89 0.39 -20.30
N ALA A 55 18.63 0.52 -20.71
CA ALA A 55 18.11 -0.18 -21.89
C ALA A 55 18.02 0.70 -23.15
N ASN A 56 18.31 2.01 -23.06
CA ASN A 56 18.16 2.98 -24.16
C ASN A 56 16.75 3.01 -24.78
N VAL A 57 15.71 2.74 -23.98
CA VAL A 57 14.31 2.79 -24.39
C VAL A 57 13.72 4.13 -23.95
N PHE A 58 13.54 5.05 -24.90
CA PHE A 58 13.07 6.41 -24.62
C PHE A 58 11.56 6.59 -24.85
N ASN A 59 10.95 5.74 -25.67
CA ASN A 59 9.52 5.75 -26.00
C ASN A 59 8.81 4.53 -25.37
N ALA A 60 9.19 4.18 -24.14
CA ALA A 60 8.51 3.12 -23.41
C ALA A 60 7.04 3.50 -23.20
N THR A 61 6.15 2.51 -23.25
CA THR A 61 4.77 2.69 -22.84
C THR A 61 4.73 3.20 -21.40
N LEU A 62 3.86 4.16 -21.12
CA LEU A 62 3.66 4.69 -19.77
C LEU A 62 3.31 3.53 -18.82
N ILE A 63 4.13 3.32 -17.80
CA ILE A 63 3.81 2.38 -16.71
C ILE A 63 2.63 2.96 -15.96
N THR A 64 1.51 2.24 -15.95
CA THR A 64 0.28 2.67 -15.28
C THR A 64 -0.03 1.79 -14.08
N ARG A 65 -0.84 2.29 -13.14
CA ARG A 65 -1.36 1.52 -12.02
C ARG A 65 -2.04 0.21 -12.46
N GLN A 66 -2.75 0.24 -13.59
CA GLN A 66 -3.39 -0.96 -14.14
C GLN A 66 -2.39 -2.07 -14.51
N ILE A 67 -1.21 -1.70 -15.03
CA ILE A 67 -0.15 -2.66 -15.33
C ILE A 67 0.39 -3.25 -14.02
N ILE A 68 0.70 -2.40 -13.03
CA ILE A 68 1.18 -2.84 -11.71
C ILE A 68 0.19 -3.81 -11.06
N ASP A 69 -1.09 -3.46 -11.04
CA ASP A 69 -2.14 -4.30 -10.45
C ASP A 69 -2.29 -5.64 -11.21
N ALA A 70 -2.06 -5.65 -12.52
CA ALA A 70 -2.06 -6.88 -13.31
C ALA A 70 -0.90 -7.81 -12.91
N PHE A 71 0.30 -7.27 -12.66
CA PHE A 71 1.43 -8.04 -12.13
C PHE A 71 1.13 -8.60 -10.73
N LYS A 72 0.65 -7.76 -9.80
CA LYS A 72 0.29 -8.19 -8.44
C LYS A 72 -0.75 -9.32 -8.45
N LYS A 73 -1.74 -9.26 -9.34
CA LYS A 73 -2.78 -10.30 -9.50
C LYS A 73 -2.26 -11.65 -9.98
N THR A 74 -1.05 -11.73 -10.55
CA THR A 74 -0.46 -13.03 -10.91
C THR A 74 0.02 -13.80 -9.68
N GLY A 75 0.12 -13.15 -8.52
CA GLY A 75 0.52 -13.74 -7.24
C GLY A 75 2.03 -13.88 -7.04
N GLY A 76 2.84 -13.67 -8.09
CA GLY A 76 4.31 -13.76 -8.03
C GLY A 76 5.05 -12.43 -7.89
N PHE A 77 4.35 -11.30 -7.92
CA PHE A 77 4.93 -9.94 -7.91
C PHE A 77 4.24 -9.11 -6.83
N ASN A 78 4.46 -9.46 -5.57
CA ASN A 78 3.77 -8.78 -4.45
C ASN A 78 4.66 -7.73 -3.78
N ASP A 79 5.99 -7.85 -3.93
CA ASP A 79 6.96 -6.82 -3.59
C ASP A 79 7.13 -5.84 -4.76
N GLU A 80 7.47 -4.59 -4.46
CA GLU A 80 7.79 -3.55 -5.44
C GLU A 80 9.12 -3.79 -6.19
N VAL A 81 9.91 -4.77 -5.75
CA VAL A 81 11.20 -5.16 -6.35
C VAL A 81 11.11 -6.42 -7.23
N ASP A 82 10.12 -7.29 -7.01
CA ASP A 82 9.92 -8.55 -7.76
C ASP A 82 9.79 -8.32 -9.28
#